data_AF-A0A3D2N8Y2-F1
#
_entry.id   AF-A0A3D2N8Y2-F1
#
_cell.length_a   1.000
_cell.length_b   1.000
_cell.length_c   1.000
_cell.angle_alpha   90.00
_cell.angle_beta   90.00
_cell.angle_gamma   90.00
#
_symmetry.space_group_name_H-M   'P 1'
#
loop_
_entity.id
_entity.type
_entity.pdbx_description
1 polymer ?
#
loop_
_entity_poly.entity_id
_entity_poly.type
_entity_poly.pdbx_seq_one_letter_code
_entity_poly.pdbx_strand_id
1 'polypeptide(L)'
;MYDSDNKVMGTVGALVGALLGIGIWCLIGLAGKIAVIGGVAIFLGAFGGYLLLGKDMSKVGMVIAGVIVLASVYFATRLNYGIAIYRAMEGEMSFGECYSKVLELLELIGEKGSFYRDLVIGYLITIVGGIGAMAKLGAIGK
;
A
#
# COMPACT_ATOMS: atom_id res chain seq x y z
N MET A 1 -1.13 -31.21 6.79
CA MET A 1 -1.60 -29.84 7.11
C MET A 1 -2.33 -29.33 5.88
N TYR A 2 -3.66 -29.44 5.83
CA TYR A 2 -4.46 -28.82 4.77
C TYR A 2 -4.83 -27.42 5.25
N ASP A 3 -4.29 -26.41 4.59
CA ASP A 3 -4.71 -25.03 4.77
C ASP A 3 -6.19 -24.91 4.37
N SER A 4 -7.05 -24.52 5.31
CA SER A 4 -8.51 -24.39 5.18
C SER A 4 -8.94 -23.19 4.34
N ASP A 5 -8.01 -22.28 4.02
CA ASP A 5 -8.30 -21.06 3.30
C ASP A 5 -8.38 -21.26 1.78
N ASN A 6 -9.36 -20.59 1.17
CA ASN A 6 -9.43 -20.48 -0.28
C ASN A 6 -8.44 -19.43 -0.76
N LYS A 7 -7.22 -19.86 -1.10
CA LYS A 7 -6.11 -18.98 -1.49
C LYS A 7 -6.43 -18.07 -2.68
N VAL A 8 -7.18 -18.57 -3.65
CA VAL A 8 -7.55 -17.79 -4.84
C VAL A 8 -8.47 -16.65 -4.42
N MET A 9 -9.55 -16.97 -3.72
CA MET A 9 -10.52 -15.97 -3.27
C MET A 9 -9.91 -15.01 -2.23
N GLY A 10 -9.08 -15.50 -1.32
CA GLY A 10 -8.32 -14.68 -0.38
C GLY A 10 -7.38 -13.71 -1.08
N THR A 11 -6.66 -14.14 -2.11
CA THR A 11 -5.79 -13.26 -2.90
C THR A 11 -6.60 -12.17 -3.60
N VAL A 12 -7.75 -12.51 -4.20
CA VAL A 12 -8.65 -11.53 -4.80
C VAL A 12 -9.12 -10.52 -3.75
N GLY A 13 -9.51 -11.00 -2.57
CA GLY A 13 -9.95 -10.14 -1.46
C GLY A 13 -8.85 -9.21 -0.98
N ALA A 14 -7.62 -9.72 -0.86
CA ALA A 14 -6.47 -8.92 -0.48
C ALA A 14 -6.15 -7.84 -1.50
N LEU A 15 -6.20 -8.15 -2.80
CA LEU A 15 -5.98 -7.18 -3.87
C LEU A 15 -7.05 -6.08 -3.84
N VAL A 16 -8.33 -6.45 -3.75
CA VAL A 16 -9.44 -5.47 -3.68
C VAL A 16 -9.32 -4.59 -2.45
N GLY A 17 -9.07 -5.17 -1.28
CA GLY A 17 -8.91 -4.43 -0.04
C GLY A 17 -7.67 -3.52 -0.05
N ALA A 18 -6.56 -3.98 -0.62
CA ALA A 18 -5.36 -3.16 -0.79
C ALA A 18 -5.60 -1.99 -1.74
N LEU A 19 -6.34 -2.18 -2.84
CA LEU A 19 -6.70 -1.11 -3.78
C LEU A 19 -7.50 0.01 -3.08
N LEU A 20 -8.43 -0.33 -2.20
CA LEU A 20 -9.15 0.65 -1.38
C LEU A 20 -8.18 1.43 -0.47
N GLY A 21 -7.24 0.72 0.17
CA GLY A 21 -6.20 1.33 0.97
C GLY A 21 -5.29 2.27 0.17
N ILE A 22 -4.91 1.89 -1.06
CA ILE A 22 -4.13 2.73 -1.98
C ILE A 22 -4.92 4.01 -2.29
N GLY A 23 -6.23 3.91 -2.55
CA GLY A 23 -7.08 5.08 -2.75
C GLY A 23 -7.04 6.06 -1.57
N ILE A 24 -7.17 5.54 -0.34
CA ILE A 24 -7.08 6.35 0.89
C ILE A 24 -5.69 6.98 1.02
N TRP A 25 -4.63 6.20 0.80
CA TRP A 25 -3.24 6.68 0.81
C TRP A 25 -3.06 7.84 -0.17
N CYS A 26 -3.61 7.73 -1.38
CA CYS A 26 -3.52 8.78 -2.38
C CYS A 26 -4.30 10.02 -1.99
N LEU A 27 -5.55 9.89 -1.54
CA LEU A 27 -6.35 11.04 -1.10
C LEU A 27 -5.65 11.84 0.01
N ILE A 28 -5.00 11.15 0.96
CA ILE A 28 -4.22 11.80 2.02
C ILE A 28 -2.97 12.47 1.45
N GLY A 29 -2.26 11.81 0.54
CA GLY A 29 -1.09 12.39 -0.13
C GLY A 29 -1.41 13.65 -0.93
N LEU A 30 -2.58 13.70 -1.57
CA LEU A 30 -3.04 14.88 -2.31
C LEU A 30 -3.31 16.09 -1.40
N ALA A 31 -3.54 15.88 -0.11
CA ALA A 31 -3.71 16.93 0.89
C ALA A 31 -2.38 17.49 1.43
N GLY A 32 -1.24 17.11 0.85
CA GLY A 32 0.08 17.65 1.20
C GLY A 32 0.66 17.09 2.50
N LYS A 33 0.08 16.02 3.06
CA LYS A 33 0.64 15.31 4.23
C LYS A 33 1.31 14.03 3.75
N ILE A 34 2.46 13.69 4.35
CA ILE A 34 3.08 12.36 4.18
C ILE A 34 1.99 11.34 4.51
N ALA A 35 1.69 10.45 3.55
CA ALA A 35 0.52 9.57 3.55
C ALA A 35 0.63 8.37 4.51
N VAL A 36 1.19 8.65 5.69
CA VAL A 36 1.47 7.74 6.79
C VAL A 36 0.25 6.93 7.22
N ILE A 37 -0.93 7.56 7.29
CA ILE A 37 -2.18 6.91 7.75
C ILE A 37 -2.71 5.92 6.70
N GLY A 38 -2.40 6.13 5.42
CA GLY A 38 -2.82 5.24 4.33
C GLY A 38 -2.27 3.83 4.48
N GLY A 39 -1.11 3.67 5.14
CA GLY A 39 -0.47 2.37 5.30
C GLY A 39 -1.30 1.40 6.12
N VAL A 40 -1.86 1.88 7.23
CA VAL A 40 -2.74 1.06 8.07
C VAL A 40 -3.99 0.64 7.28
N ALA A 41 -4.53 1.52 6.42
CA ALA A 41 -5.66 1.19 5.57
C ALA A 41 -5.32 0.10 4.53
N ILE A 42 -4.14 0.17 3.89
CA ILE A 42 -3.66 -0.89 2.99
C ILE A 42 -3.51 -2.21 3.74
N PHE A 43 -2.91 -2.19 4.93
CA PHE A 43 -2.71 -3.39 5.73
C PHE A 43 -4.03 -4.04 6.12
N LEU A 44 -4.93 -3.27 6.76
CA LEU A 44 -6.23 -3.78 7.20
C LEU A 44 -7.11 -4.19 6.02
N GLY A 45 -7.06 -3.44 4.92
CA GLY A 45 -7.77 -3.79 3.69
C GLY A 45 -7.28 -5.10 3.11
N ALA A 46 -5.97 -5.29 2.96
CA ALA A 46 -5.40 -6.51 2.38
C ALA A 46 -5.65 -7.74 3.26
N PHE A 47 -5.33 -7.66 4.55
CA PHE A 47 -5.51 -8.79 5.48
C PHE A 47 -6.98 -9.06 5.76
N GLY A 48 -7.79 -8.02 5.97
CA GLY A 48 -9.23 -8.16 6.17
C GLY A 48 -9.94 -8.67 4.93
N GLY A 49 -9.57 -8.19 3.74
CA GLY A 49 -10.09 -8.68 2.46
C GLY A 49 -9.71 -10.14 2.20
N TYR A 50 -8.47 -10.54 2.53
CA TYR A 50 -8.06 -11.93 2.45
C TYR A 50 -8.92 -12.81 3.34
N LEU A 51 -9.09 -12.44 4.61
CA LEU A 51 -9.87 -13.22 5.56
C LEU A 51 -11.34 -13.31 5.13
N LEU A 52 -11.91 -12.21 4.64
CA LEU A 52 -13.31 -12.15 4.23
C LEU A 52 -13.62 -13.08 3.05
N LEU A 53 -12.80 -13.09 2.01
CA LEU A 53 -13.05 -13.91 0.81
C LEU A 53 -12.38 -15.29 0.87
N GLY A 54 -11.25 -15.39 1.57
CA GLY A 54 -10.53 -16.65 1.81
C GLY A 54 -11.17 -17.51 2.89
N LYS A 55 -12.10 -16.95 3.68
CA LYS A 55 -12.82 -17.53 4.84
C LYS A 55 -11.96 -17.86 6.05
N ASP A 56 -10.68 -18.07 5.85
CA ASP A 56 -9.70 -18.37 6.87
C ASP A 56 -8.33 -17.78 6.45
N MET A 57 -7.33 -17.87 7.31
CA MET A 57 -5.99 -17.35 7.05
C MET A 57 -4.93 -18.37 7.44
N SER A 58 -4.38 -19.05 6.43
CA SER A 58 -3.20 -19.90 6.61
C SER A 58 -1.91 -19.09 6.73
N LYS A 59 -0.81 -19.76 7.12
CA LYS A 59 0.53 -19.18 7.06
C LYS A 59 0.89 -18.75 5.64
N VAL A 60 0.48 -19.52 4.63
CA VAL A 60 0.70 -19.18 3.23
C VAL A 60 -0.11 -17.93 2.85
N GLY A 61 -1.38 -17.86 3.26
CA GLY A 61 -2.24 -16.70 3.03
C GLY A 61 -1.71 -15.42 3.66
N MET A 62 -1.16 -15.52 4.87
CA MET A 62 -0.49 -14.41 5.57
C MET A 62 0.70 -13.86 4.76
N VAL A 63 1.52 -14.75 4.19
CA VAL A 63 2.65 -14.35 3.32
C VAL A 63 2.15 -13.68 2.04
N ILE A 64 1.11 -14.23 1.39
CA ILE A 64 0.51 -13.64 0.18
C ILE A 64 -0.01 -12.23 0.47
N ALA A 65 -0.82 -12.06 1.52
CA ALA A 65 -1.35 -10.76 1.91
C ALA A 65 -0.22 -9.77 2.28
N GLY A 66 0.82 -10.24 2.98
CA GLY A 66 2.00 -9.44 3.31
C GLY A 66 2.74 -8.93 2.06
N VAL A 67 2.97 -9.79 1.07
CA VAL A 67 3.60 -9.39 -0.20
C VAL A 67 2.74 -8.36 -0.94
N ILE A 68 1.41 -8.54 -0.96
CA ILE A 68 0.48 -7.57 -1.55
C ILE A 68 0.59 -6.23 -0.85
N VAL A 69 0.58 -6.20 0.49
CA VAL A 69 0.78 -4.96 1.26
C VAL A 69 2.08 -4.27 0.88
N LEU A 70 3.19 -5.02 0.79
CA LEU A 70 4.49 -4.44 0.45
C LEU A 70 4.51 -3.82 -0.95
N ALA A 71 3.92 -4.52 -1.93
CA ALA A 71 3.79 -4.01 -3.29
C ALA A 71 2.86 -2.79 -3.35
N SER A 72 1.76 -2.80 -2.60
CA SER A 72 0.78 -1.71 -2.56
C SER A 72 1.34 -0.44 -1.94
N VAL A 73 2.14 -0.52 -0.87
CA VAL A 73 2.79 0.65 -0.28
C VAL A 73 3.79 1.30 -1.25
N TYR A 74 4.59 0.49 -1.95
CA TYR A 74 5.49 1.01 -2.99
C TYR A 74 4.70 1.69 -4.11
N PHE A 75 3.67 1.01 -4.60
CA PHE A 75 2.83 1.53 -5.67
C PHE A 75 2.13 2.84 -5.27
N ALA A 76 1.53 2.90 -4.08
CA ALA A 76 0.84 4.09 -3.57
C ALA A 76 1.81 5.27 -3.36
N THR A 77 3.00 5.01 -2.83
CA THR A 77 4.05 6.03 -2.67
C THR A 77 4.48 6.55 -4.03
N ARG A 78 4.80 5.67 -4.98
CA ARG A 78 5.15 6.06 -6.35
C ARG A 78 4.03 6.83 -7.04
N LEU A 79 2.78 6.44 -6.83
CA LEU A 79 1.62 7.10 -7.40
C LEU A 79 1.49 8.54 -6.88
N ASN A 80 1.66 8.76 -5.57
CA ASN A 80 1.65 10.11 -4.98
C ASN A 80 2.73 11.01 -5.57
N TYR A 81 3.97 10.52 -5.64
CA TYR A 81 5.07 11.28 -6.24
C TYR A 81 4.83 11.55 -7.73
N GLY A 82 4.29 10.57 -8.47
CA GLY A 82 3.87 10.76 -9.87
C GLY A 82 2.80 11.83 -10.03
N ILE A 83 1.80 11.87 -9.14
CA ILE A 83 0.76 12.92 -9.16
C ILE A 83 1.37 14.28 -8.80
N ALA A 84 2.28 14.33 -7.83
CA ALA A 84 2.96 15.57 -7.44
C ALA A 84 3.78 16.15 -8.60
N ILE A 85 4.57 15.32 -9.27
CA ILE A 85 5.33 15.72 -10.46
C ILE A 85 4.39 16.16 -11.58
N TYR A 86 3.34 15.39 -11.87
CA TYR A 86 2.37 15.74 -12.92
C TYR A 86 1.71 17.10 -12.67
N ARG A 87 1.36 17.41 -11.41
CA ARG A 87 0.83 18.72 -11.02
C ARG A 87 1.86 19.84 -11.17
N ALA A 88 3.12 19.56 -10.86
CA ALA A 88 4.21 20.54 -10.99
C ALA A 88 4.58 20.85 -12.44
N MET A 89 4.36 19.93 -13.36
CA MET A 89 4.66 20.08 -14.80
C MET A 89 3.55 20.82 -15.57
N GLU A 90 2.46 21.26 -14.92
CA GLU A 90 1.36 22.08 -15.50
C GLU A 90 0.84 21.64 -16.89
N GLY A 91 0.93 20.36 -17.23
CA GLY A 91 0.47 19.81 -18.53
C GLY A 91 1.55 19.67 -19.61
N GLU A 92 2.82 19.96 -19.32
CA GLU A 92 3.95 19.69 -20.23
C GLU A 92 4.17 18.18 -20.48
N MET A 93 3.76 17.34 -19.52
CA MET A 93 3.88 15.88 -19.60
C MET A 93 2.56 15.21 -19.23
N SER A 94 2.29 14.07 -19.86
CA SER A 94 1.14 13.24 -19.47
C SER A 94 1.40 12.54 -18.13
N PHE A 95 0.32 12.22 -17.39
CA PHE A 95 0.44 11.50 -16.13
C PHE A 95 1.19 10.16 -16.28
N GLY A 96 0.98 9.44 -17.39
CA GLY A 96 1.66 8.17 -17.65
C GLY A 96 3.17 8.31 -17.80
N GLU A 97 3.63 9.40 -18.41
CA GLU A 97 5.06 9.71 -18.53
C GLU A 97 5.65 10.09 -17.18
N CYS A 98 4.98 10.96 -16.41
CA CYS A 98 5.40 11.31 -15.06
C CYS A 98 5.48 10.08 -14.16
N TYR A 99 4.48 9.19 -14.23
CA TYR A 99 4.43 7.97 -13.42
C TYR A 99 5.51 6.94 -13.82
N SER A 100 5.72 6.72 -15.11
CA SER A 100 6.74 5.77 -15.60
C SER A 100 8.15 6.22 -15.21
N LYS A 101 8.42 7.54 -15.27
CA LYS A 101 9.72 8.13 -15.00
C LYS A 101 9.90 8.73 -13.60
N VAL A 102 9.00 8.45 -12.64
CA VAL A 102 9.06 9.04 -11.28
C VAL A 102 10.48 9.03 -10.70
N LEU A 103 11.14 7.86 -10.66
CA LEU A 103 12.46 7.76 -10.02
C LEU A 103 13.55 8.55 -10.76
N GLU A 104 13.48 8.62 -12.08
CA GLU A 104 14.41 9.39 -12.92
C GLU A 104 14.19 10.89 -12.74
N LEU A 105 12.93 11.34 -12.78
CA LEU A 105 12.56 12.74 -12.58
C LEU A 105 12.92 13.21 -11.17
N LEU A 106 12.71 12.36 -10.15
CA LEU A 106 13.13 12.64 -8.78
C LEU A 106 14.64 12.69 -8.61
N GLU A 107 15.40 11.91 -9.40
CA GLU A 107 16.85 11.97 -9.41
C GLU A 107 17.35 13.29 -9.98
N LEU A 108 16.75 13.74 -11.09
CA LEU A 108 17.10 15.01 -11.73
C LEU A 108 16.86 16.22 -10.84
N ILE A 109 15.81 16.20 -10.01
CA ILE A 109 15.49 17.29 -9.07
C ILE A 109 16.07 17.08 -7.66
N GLY A 110 16.85 16.01 -7.43
CA GLY A 110 17.47 15.73 -6.13
C GLY A 110 16.54 15.19 -5.03
N GLU A 111 15.28 14.90 -5.35
CA GLU A 111 14.25 14.44 -4.40
C GLU A 111 14.14 12.91 -4.28
N LYS A 112 15.01 12.16 -4.97
CA LYS A 112 15.06 10.68 -4.88
C LYS A 112 15.27 10.20 -3.43
N GLY A 113 16.04 10.95 -2.64
CA GLY A 113 16.26 10.66 -1.22
C GLY A 113 14.97 10.76 -0.39
N SER A 114 14.15 11.79 -0.65
CA SER A 114 12.85 12.00 -0.01
C SER A 114 11.90 10.85 -0.31
N PHE A 115 11.88 10.36 -1.56
CA PHE A 115 11.08 9.21 -1.95
C PHE A 115 11.42 7.95 -1.14
N TYR A 116 12.71 7.59 -1.07
CA TYR A 116 13.11 6.39 -0.32
C TYR A 116 12.87 6.55 1.18
N ARG A 117 13.07 7.75 1.73
CA ARG A 117 12.75 8.05 3.12
C ARG A 117 11.26 7.82 3.40
N ASP A 118 10.39 8.40 2.59
CA ASP A 118 8.94 8.25 2.73
C ASP A 118 8.49 6.80 2.53
N LEU A 119 9.12 6.08 1.61
CA LEU A 119 8.86 4.66 1.37
C LEU A 119 9.22 3.81 2.60
N VAL A 120 10.41 4.01 3.18
CA VAL A 120 10.85 3.30 4.39
C VAL A 120 9.93 3.61 5.58
N ILE A 121 9.63 4.90 5.80
CA ILE A 121 8.70 5.31 6.86
C ILE A 121 7.31 4.72 6.62
N GLY A 122 6.85 4.74 5.37
CA GLY A 122 5.57 4.16 4.94
C GLY A 122 5.47 2.68 5.27
N TYR A 123 6.52 1.90 5.00
CA TYR A 123 6.57 0.49 5.37
C TYR A 123 6.54 0.27 6.88
N LEU A 124 7.36 1.00 7.64
CA LEU A 124 7.43 0.86 9.10
C LEU A 124 6.05 1.13 9.72
N ILE A 125 5.37 2.18 9.28
CA ILE A 125 4.08 2.56 9.86
C ILE A 125 2.96 1.62 9.40
N THR A 126 3.00 1.17 8.16
CA THR A 126 2.07 0.13 7.66
C THR A 126 2.14 -1.13 8.50
N ILE A 127 3.35 -1.62 8.79
CA ILE A 127 3.56 -2.85 9.56
C ILE A 127 3.20 -2.63 11.02
N VAL A 128 3.79 -1.63 11.68
CA VAL A 128 3.57 -1.37 13.12
C VAL A 128 2.11 -1.01 13.39
N GLY A 129 1.57 -0.07 12.62
CA GLY A 129 0.18 0.37 12.76
C GLY A 129 -0.83 -0.72 12.36
N GLY A 130 -0.54 -1.47 11.29
CA GLY A 130 -1.37 -2.59 10.85
C GLY A 130 -1.46 -3.72 11.87
N ILE A 131 -0.31 -4.17 12.40
CA ILE A 131 -0.26 -5.20 13.46
C ILE A 131 -0.97 -4.69 14.72
N GLY A 132 -0.67 -3.46 15.16
CA GLY A 132 -1.30 -2.87 16.33
C GLY A 132 -2.82 -2.74 16.19
N ALA A 133 -3.32 -2.39 15.01
CA ALA A 133 -4.75 -2.34 14.73
C ALA A 133 -5.39 -3.73 14.73
N MET A 134 -4.78 -4.72 14.07
CA MET A 134 -5.28 -6.11 14.06
C MET A 134 -5.31 -6.74 15.47
N ALA A 135 -4.29 -6.46 16.29
CA ALA A 135 -4.25 -6.92 17.68
C ALA A 135 -5.41 -6.34 18.50
N LYS A 136 -5.74 -5.06 18.32
CA LYS A 136 -6.89 -4.43 18.99
C LYS A 136 -8.25 -4.97 18.52
N LEU A 137 -8.33 -5.41 17.26
CA LEU A 137 -9.54 -5.98 16.68
C LEU A 137 -9.77 -7.46 17.09
N GLY A 138 -8.86 -8.05 17.89
CA GLY A 138 -8.99 -9.45 18.34
C GLY A 138 -8.77 -10.49 17.23
N ALA A 139 -8.23 -10.07 16.08
CA ALA A 139 -7.98 -10.94 14.93
C ALA A 139 -6.68 -11.77 15.05
N ILE A 140 -5.80 -11.42 16.00
CA ILE A 140 -4.58 -12.16 16.33
C ILE A 140 -4.79 -12.75 17.73
N GLY A 141 -5.26 -14.00 17.82
CA GLY A 141 -5.45 -14.66 19.13
C GLY A 141 -6.57 -15.70 19.26
N LYS A 142 -7.11 -16.23 18.16
CA LYS A 142 -7.86 -17.49 18.19
C LYS A 142 -7.07 -18.57 17.47
#